data_AF-A0A8X6UIS0-F1
#
_entry.id   AF-A0A8X6UIS0-F1
#
_cell.length_a   1.000
_cell.length_b   1.000
_cell.length_c   1.000
_cell.angle_alpha   90.00
_cell.angle_beta   90.00
_cell.angle_gamma   90.00
#
_symmetry.space_group_name_H-M   'P 1'
#
loop_
_entity.id
_entity.type
_entity.pdbx_description
1 polymer ?
#
loop_
_entity_poly.entity_id
_entity_poly.type
_entity_poly.pdbx_seq_one_letter_code
_entity_poly.pdbx_strand_id
1 'polypeptide(L)'
;MKRKSSSIDVSRERVCFNDDDDTKVDSSFSDDAVPLHHFHLGQDIYAAVTYFANAVQIHLRQYGRNDNNRLFPTKRGMCMSPVLWQSLAKRIEQIDVPSSPDQSLIVKDALVIS
;
A
#
# COMPACT_ATOMS: atom_id res chain seq x y z
N MET A 1 -14.02 22.91 34.13
CA MET A 1 -14.58 22.09 33.04
C MET A 1 -13.53 21.05 32.64
N LYS A 2 -13.76 19.77 32.96
CA LYS A 2 -12.84 18.65 32.64
C LYS A 2 -13.40 17.91 31.43
N ARG A 3 -12.63 17.80 30.34
CA ARG A 3 -13.01 17.01 29.16
C ARG A 3 -12.62 15.55 29.38
N LYS A 4 -13.60 14.66 29.27
CA LYS A 4 -13.47 13.21 29.41
C LYS A 4 -13.00 12.65 28.05
N SER A 5 -11.85 11.96 28.05
CA SER A 5 -11.30 11.28 26.89
C SER A 5 -12.06 9.97 26.68
N SER A 6 -12.64 9.75 25.49
CA SER A 6 -13.24 8.47 25.11
C SER A 6 -12.28 7.73 24.18
N SER A 7 -11.82 6.57 24.66
CA SER A 7 -11.00 5.59 23.94
C SER A 7 -11.62 5.26 22.58
N ILE A 8 -10.86 5.44 21.50
CA ILE A 8 -11.22 4.92 20.18
C ILE A 8 -10.64 3.50 20.10
N ASP A 9 -11.55 2.54 20.06
CA ASP A 9 -11.29 1.10 19.98
C ASP A 9 -10.44 0.78 18.74
N VAL A 10 -9.21 0.30 19.00
CA VAL A 10 -8.24 -0.16 18.00
C VAL A 10 -8.63 -1.58 17.59
N SER A 11 -9.69 -1.70 16.81
CA SER A 11 -10.16 -2.99 16.31
C SER A 11 -10.70 -2.85 14.89
N ARG A 12 -9.82 -2.92 13.88
CA ARG A 12 -10.07 -3.44 12.51
C ARG A 12 -8.91 -3.08 11.58
N GLU A 13 -7.86 -3.90 11.58
CA GLU A 13 -7.05 -4.08 10.39
C GLU A 13 -7.66 -5.24 9.59
N ARG A 14 -8.45 -4.90 8.56
CA ARG A 14 -8.82 -5.82 7.49
C ARG A 14 -8.06 -5.36 6.25
N VAL A 15 -7.05 -6.11 5.87
CA VAL A 15 -6.45 -6.05 4.52
C VAL A 15 -7.01 -7.25 3.78
N CYS A 16 -7.59 -7.01 2.62
CA CYS A 16 -8.63 -7.88 2.07
C CYS A 16 -8.25 -8.32 0.66
N PHE A 17 -8.16 -9.63 0.46
CA PHE A 17 -8.36 -10.26 -0.84
C PHE A 17 -9.69 -11.00 -0.76
N ASN A 18 -10.57 -10.76 -1.73
CA ASN A 18 -11.77 -11.56 -1.89
C ASN A 18 -11.35 -12.90 -2.52
N ASP A 19 -11.60 -13.98 -1.82
CA ASP A 19 -12.25 -15.16 -2.36
C ASP A 19 -13.40 -15.49 -1.39
N ASP A 20 -14.55 -15.93 -1.90
CA ASP A 20 -15.79 -16.22 -1.17
C ASP A 20 -15.68 -17.42 -0.21
N ASP A 21 -14.66 -17.44 0.65
CA ASP A 21 -14.48 -18.43 1.72
C ASP A 21 -14.19 -17.72 3.04
N ASP A 22 -14.97 -18.04 4.08
CA ASP A 22 -14.92 -17.44 5.42
C ASP A 22 -13.67 -17.89 6.22
N THR A 23 -12.57 -18.17 5.51
CA THR A 23 -11.25 -18.40 6.09
C THR A 23 -10.51 -17.08 6.15
N LYS A 24 -9.98 -16.75 7.33
CA LYS A 24 -9.03 -15.64 7.48
C LYS A 24 -7.80 -15.92 6.63
N VAL A 25 -7.78 -15.44 5.40
CA VAL A 25 -6.61 -15.52 4.53
C VAL A 25 -5.51 -14.72 5.21
N ASP A 26 -4.52 -15.43 5.73
CA ASP A 26 -3.27 -14.85 6.17
C ASP A 26 -2.65 -14.16 4.95
N SER A 27 -2.68 -12.83 4.94
CA SER A 27 -2.16 -12.01 3.85
C SER A 27 -0.63 -12.10 3.72
N SER A 28 0.02 -12.97 4.51
CA SER A 28 1.45 -13.18 4.44
C SER A 28 1.86 -14.23 3.41
N PHE A 29 2.99 -14.01 2.75
CA PHE A 29 3.50 -14.90 1.70
C PHE A 29 5.03 -14.98 1.74
N SER A 30 5.62 -16.01 1.13
CA SER A 30 7.08 -16.12 0.96
C SER A 30 7.52 -15.47 -0.35
N ASP A 31 8.80 -15.12 -0.46
CA ASP A 31 9.38 -14.54 -1.68
C ASP A 31 9.19 -15.45 -2.92
N ASP A 32 9.14 -16.77 -2.74
CA ASP A 32 8.90 -17.74 -3.83
C ASP A 32 7.41 -17.91 -4.20
N ALA A 33 6.50 -17.31 -3.42
CA ALA A 33 5.05 -17.48 -3.56
C ALA A 33 4.32 -16.14 -3.54
N VAL A 34 4.87 -15.14 -4.24
CA VAL A 34 4.26 -13.82 -4.37
C VAL A 34 2.85 -13.95 -5.01
N PRO A 35 1.79 -13.44 -4.36
CA PRO A 35 0.44 -13.57 -4.88
C PRO A 35 0.28 -12.86 -6.23
N LEU A 36 -0.70 -13.33 -7.01
CA LEU A 36 -1.05 -12.69 -8.27
C LEU A 36 -1.39 -11.20 -8.02
N HIS A 37 -1.05 -10.35 -8.98
CA HIS A 37 -1.23 -8.89 -8.91
C HIS A 37 -0.41 -8.16 -7.83
N HIS A 38 0.63 -8.80 -7.27
CA HIS A 38 1.66 -8.15 -6.49
C HIS A 38 2.94 -8.00 -7.31
N PHE A 39 3.47 -6.78 -7.34
CA PHE A 39 4.67 -6.41 -8.09
C PHE A 39 5.71 -5.90 -7.11
N HIS A 40 6.85 -6.58 -7.02
CA HIS A 40 7.95 -6.17 -6.15
C HIS A 40 8.65 -4.94 -6.74
N LEU A 41 8.74 -3.86 -5.94
CA LEU A 41 9.40 -2.61 -6.30
C LEU A 41 10.81 -2.47 -5.70
N GLY A 42 11.25 -3.46 -4.92
CA GLY A 42 12.53 -3.44 -4.18
C GLY A 42 12.37 -3.15 -2.70
N GLN A 43 13.35 -3.57 -1.89
CA GLN A 43 13.41 -3.30 -0.44
C GLN A 43 12.14 -3.69 0.33
N ASP A 44 11.56 -4.86 0.01
CA ASP A 44 10.30 -5.35 0.58
C ASP A 44 9.10 -4.40 0.34
N ILE A 45 9.18 -3.52 -0.66
CA ILE A 45 8.05 -2.69 -1.11
C ILE A 45 7.35 -3.39 -2.26
N TYR A 46 6.03 -3.47 -2.19
CA TYR A 46 5.19 -4.06 -3.23
C TYR A 46 4.10 -3.09 -3.66
N ALA A 47 3.83 -3.08 -4.97
CA ALA A 47 2.58 -2.59 -5.54
C ALA A 47 1.60 -3.77 -5.64
N ALA A 48 0.41 -3.65 -5.07
CA ALA A 48 -0.62 -4.70 -5.14
C ALA A 48 -1.94 -4.13 -5.65
N VAL A 49 -2.58 -4.83 -6.59
CA VAL A 49 -3.94 -4.49 -7.05
C VAL A 49 -4.92 -5.43 -6.35
N THR A 50 -5.86 -4.86 -5.61
CA THR A 50 -6.84 -5.60 -4.81
C THR A 50 -8.25 -5.17 -5.20
N TYR A 51 -9.22 -6.06 -4.98
CA TYR A 51 -10.63 -5.73 -5.06
C TYR A 51 -11.24 -5.92 -3.68
N PHE A 52 -11.77 -4.86 -3.08
CA PHE A 52 -12.36 -4.90 -1.75
C PHE A 52 -13.54 -3.93 -1.64
N ALA A 53 -14.59 -4.34 -0.93
CA ALA A 53 -15.78 -3.52 -0.70
C ALA A 53 -16.35 -2.91 -2.00
N ASN A 54 -16.39 -3.74 -3.06
CA ASN A 54 -16.82 -3.38 -4.41
C ASN A 54 -15.98 -2.30 -5.12
N ALA A 55 -14.74 -2.09 -4.69
CA ALA A 55 -13.81 -1.13 -5.27
C ALA A 55 -12.45 -1.77 -5.57
N VAL A 56 -11.87 -1.43 -6.73
CA VAL A 56 -10.47 -1.72 -7.03
C VAL A 56 -9.59 -0.74 -6.26
N GLN A 57 -8.55 -1.24 -5.62
CA GLN A 57 -7.58 -0.47 -4.87
C GLN A 57 -6.16 -0.86 -5.28
N ILE A 58 -5.28 0.14 -5.38
CA ILE A 58 -3.87 -0.04 -5.70
C ILE A 58 -3.07 0.36 -4.46
N HIS A 59 -2.42 -0.63 -3.84
CA HIS A 59 -1.62 -0.46 -2.64
C HIS A 59 -0.14 -0.34 -3.00
N LEU A 60 0.52 0.74 -2.58
CA LEU A 60 1.98 0.80 -2.50
C LEU A 60 2.35 0.62 -1.03
N ARG A 61 2.95 -0.51 -0.66
CA ARG A 61 3.11 -0.88 0.75
C ARG A 61 4.47 -1.51 1.03
N GLN A 62 5.08 -1.10 2.13
CA GLN A 62 6.23 -1.78 2.70
C GLN A 62 5.74 -3.00 3.48
N TYR A 63 6.36 -4.15 3.23
CA TYR A 63 6.12 -5.39 3.92
C TYR A 63 7.18 -5.57 5.01
N GLY A 64 6.77 -6.23 6.09
CA GLY A 64 7.66 -6.70 7.14
C GLY A 64 7.83 -8.21 7.01
N ARG A 65 8.90 -8.75 7.58
CA ARG A 65 9.11 -10.20 7.65
C ARG A 65 8.83 -10.66 9.08
N ASN A 66 8.09 -11.75 9.22
CA ASN A 66 7.93 -12.41 10.52
C ASN A 66 9.06 -13.41 10.77
N ASP A 67 9.03 -14.10 11.92
CA ASP A 67 10.07 -15.07 12.32
C ASP A 67 10.23 -16.23 11.32
N ASN A 68 9.18 -16.53 10.54
CA ASN A 68 9.18 -17.55 9.50
C ASN A 68 9.57 -16.99 8.12
N ASN A 69 10.12 -15.78 8.06
CA ASN A 69 10.48 -15.06 6.84
C ASN A 69 9.32 -14.87 5.85
N ARG A 70 8.07 -14.90 6.34
CA ARG A 70 6.89 -14.56 5.53
C ARG A 70 6.67 -13.06 5.57
N LEU A 71 6.48 -12.48 4.39
CA LEU A 71 6.17 -11.09 4.18
C LEU A 71 4.74 -10.81 4.60
N PHE A 72 4.51 -9.81 5.45
CA PHE A 72 3.17 -9.32 5.80
C PHE A 72 3.06 -7.81 5.55
N PRO A 73 1.90 -7.31 5.11
CA PRO A 73 1.73 -5.88 4.85
C PRO A 73 1.84 -5.10 6.17
N THR A 74 2.71 -4.08 6.22
CA THR A 74 2.80 -3.18 7.39
C THR A 74 1.84 -2.01 7.25
N LYS A 75 1.73 -1.13 8.27
CA LYS A 75 0.99 0.14 8.16
C LYS A 75 1.66 1.17 7.24
N ARG A 76 2.93 1.00 6.90
CA ARG A 76 3.70 1.94 6.07
C ARG A 76 3.37 1.74 4.59
N GLY A 77 2.68 2.71 4.01
CA GLY A 77 2.29 2.68 2.61
C GLY A 77 1.09 3.56 2.34
N MET A 78 0.64 3.55 1.10
CA MET A 78 -0.54 4.26 0.64
C MET A 78 -1.46 3.34 -0.17
N CYS A 79 -2.72 3.73 -0.27
CA CYS A 79 -3.70 3.08 -1.12
C CYS A 79 -4.36 4.15 -2.00
N MET A 80 -4.60 3.82 -3.25
CA MET A 80 -5.16 4.73 -4.25
C MET A 80 -6.27 4.03 -5.04
N SER A 81 -7.26 4.80 -5.47
CA SER A 81 -8.17 4.34 -6.51
C SER A 81 -7.46 4.29 -7.87
N PRO A 82 -7.98 3.54 -8.86
CA PRO A 82 -7.43 3.52 -10.22
C PRO A 82 -7.33 4.91 -10.85
N VAL A 83 -8.29 5.79 -10.56
CA VAL A 83 -8.31 7.17 -11.05
C VAL A 83 -7.13 7.97 -10.49
N LEU A 84 -6.87 7.85 -9.18
CA LEU A 84 -5.75 8.55 -8.55
C LEU A 84 -4.41 7.99 -9.03
N TRP A 85 -4.30 6.68 -9.22
CA TRP A 85 -3.12 6.05 -9.82
C TRP A 85 -2.84 6.56 -11.23
N GLN A 86 -3.87 6.67 -12.08
CA GLN A 86 -3.71 7.19 -13.43
C GLN A 86 -3.20 8.64 -13.43
N SER A 87 -3.73 9.48 -12.53
CA SER A 87 -3.25 10.86 -12.36
C SER A 87 -1.79 10.91 -11.89
N LEU A 88 -1.41 10.03 -10.97
CA LEU A 88 -0.02 9.89 -10.51
C LEU A 88 0.91 9.48 -11.67
N ALA A 89 0.54 8.45 -12.43
CA ALA A 89 1.33 7.96 -13.56
C ALA A 89 1.59 9.07 -14.60
N LYS A 90 0.54 9.80 -14.98
CA LYS A 90 0.66 10.95 -15.89
C LYS A 90 1.56 12.05 -15.34
N ARG A 91 1.51 12.31 -14.03
CA ARG A 91 2.37 13.32 -13.43
C ARG A 91 3.82 12.87 -13.42
N ILE A 92 4.10 11.58 -13.18
CA ILE A 92 5.45 11.02 -13.22
C ILE A 92 6.04 11.10 -14.63
N GLU A 93 5.26 10.85 -15.69
CA GLU A 93 5.70 11.00 -17.08
C GLU A 93 6.13 12.45 -17.42
N GLN A 94 5.61 13.44 -16.70
CA GLN A 94 5.94 14.86 -16.88
C GLN A 94 7.13 15.31 -16.02
N ILE A 95 7.65 14.44 -15.17
CA ILE A 95 8.82 14.75 -14.35
C ILE A 95 10.06 14.40 -15.15
N ASP A 96 10.93 15.39 -15.36
CA ASP A 96 12.27 15.17 -15.88
C ASP A 96 13.08 14.37 -14.84
N VAL A 97 13.11 13.04 -14.99
CA VAL A 97 13.92 12.17 -14.14
C VAL A 97 15.40 12.42 -14.51
N PRO A 98 16.24 12.91 -13.59
CA PRO A 98 17.66 13.08 -13.85
C PRO A 98 18.26 11.71 -14.13
N SER A 99 19.10 11.63 -15.16
CA SER A 99 19.74 10.39 -15.61
C SER A 99 20.75 9.81 -14.61
N SER A 100 20.95 10.44 -13.45
CA SER A 100 21.90 9.99 -12.43
C SER A 100 21.20 9.19 -11.31
N PRO A 101 21.68 7.96 -11.02
CA PRO A 101 21.06 7.07 -10.03
C PRO A 101 21.15 7.54 -8.58
N ASP A 102 21.96 8.58 -8.29
CA ASP A 102 22.15 9.14 -6.94
C ASP A 102 21.24 10.33 -6.62
N GLN A 103 20.38 10.76 -7.55
CA GLN A 103 19.45 11.87 -7.30
C GLN A 103 18.04 11.35 -7.01
N SER A 104 17.72 11.25 -5.72
CA SER A 104 16.33 11.12 -5.29
C SER A 104 15.58 12.42 -5.63
N LEU A 105 14.69 12.37 -6.64
CA LEU A 105 13.74 13.46 -6.88
C LEU A 105 12.64 13.43 -5.83
N ILE A 106 12.70 14.35 -4.88
CA ILE A 106 11.59 14.60 -3.97
C ILE A 106 10.62 15.55 -4.65
N VAL A 107 9.56 15.01 -5.24
CA VAL A 107 8.45 15.81 -5.80
C VAL A 107 7.65 16.39 -4.64
N LYS A 108 7.98 17.62 -4.24
CA LYS A 108 7.19 18.38 -3.27
C LYS A 108 6.17 19.23 -4.00
N ASP A 109 5.00 18.68 -4.27
CA ASP A 109 3.81 19.51 -4.44
C ASP A 109 3.06 19.48 -3.11
N ALA A 110 2.95 20.65 -2.48
CA ALA A 110 2.15 20.83 -1.28
C ALA A 110 0.73 20.34 -1.57
N LEU A 111 0.25 19.41 -0.75
CA LEU A 111 -1.16 19.11 -0.60
C LEU A 111 -1.89 20.40 -0.24
N VAL A 112 -2.37 21.15 -1.24
CA VAL A 112 -3.42 22.13 -1.03
C VAL A 112 -4.70 21.32 -0.97
N ILE A 113 -5.08 20.93 0.25
CA ILE A 113 -6.44 20.49 0.53
C ILE A 113 -7.26 21.78 0.60
N SER A 114 -7.94 22.11 -0.50
CA SER A 114 -8.99 23.15 -0.52
C SER A 114 -10.30 22.57 -0.03
#